data_AF-A0A0G9K7N4-F1
#
_entry.id   AF-A0A0G9K7N4-F1
#
_cell.length_a   1.000
_cell.length_b   1.000
_cell.length_c   1.000
_cell.angle_alpha   90.00
_cell.angle_beta   90.00
_cell.angle_gamma   90.00
#
_symmetry.space_group_name_H-M   'P 1'
#
loop_
_entity.id
_entity.type
_entity.pdbx_description
1 polymer ?
#
loop_
_entity_poly.entity_id
_entity_poly.type
_entity_poly.pdbx_seq_one_letter_code
_entity_poly.pdbx_strand_id
1 'polypeptide(L)'
;MKPYKIRLSSGDLRAQGMYILLGDGEEKYTKLGITSPPNRIYKIEIAVEVIFNGRRCRGKRSFNIPKGTSIIKAVESLIIKKAEMIKTLKDRGSLKIEKILIDKTDSNSRILNDLFDIWIAKKKINKKPNTVRVYSVYYNAHIRDSIIGKKNIDDINEADIQLEVINKMLNLSLGGNTIKGIKRILKPLFEENDKILNWKKIELPLPPKPRKYYRSKEDTVKIVKVLQPIYSD
;
A
#
# COMPACT_ATOMS: atom_id res chain seq x y z
N MET A 1 -1.82 4.01 -31.19
CA MET A 1 -3.04 4.74 -30.74
C MET A 1 -2.74 6.22 -30.72
N LYS A 2 -3.64 7.05 -31.25
CA LYS A 2 -3.49 8.52 -31.37
C LYS A 2 -4.46 9.24 -30.41
N PRO A 3 -4.02 10.31 -29.73
CA PRO A 3 -4.88 11.10 -28.85
C PRO A 3 -5.78 12.05 -29.64
N TYR A 4 -7.08 12.04 -29.35
CA TYR A 4 -8.06 12.97 -29.90
C TYR A 4 -8.79 13.70 -28.78
N LYS A 5 -8.98 15.02 -28.92
CA LYS A 5 -9.69 15.83 -27.92
C LYS A 5 -11.11 15.29 -27.73
N ILE A 6 -11.48 15.04 -26.48
CA ILE A 6 -12.85 14.66 -26.14
C ILE A 6 -13.75 15.88 -26.32
N ARG A 7 -14.81 15.71 -27.11
CA ARG A 7 -15.86 16.71 -27.31
C ARG A 7 -17.14 16.18 -26.68
N LEU A 8 -17.70 16.97 -25.77
CA LEU A 8 -19.03 16.77 -25.22
C LEU A 8 -20.02 17.68 -25.97
N SER A 9 -21.23 17.80 -25.45
CA SER A 9 -22.22 18.78 -25.95
C SER A 9 -21.61 20.18 -26.02
N SER A 10 -22.13 21.01 -26.93
CA SER A 10 -21.64 22.37 -27.15
C SER A 10 -21.58 23.16 -25.82
N GLY A 11 -20.44 23.80 -25.54
CA GLY A 11 -20.21 24.57 -24.31
C GLY A 11 -19.75 23.76 -23.08
N ASP A 12 -19.72 22.43 -23.13
CA ASP A 12 -19.31 21.61 -21.99
C ASP A 12 -17.78 21.50 -21.86
N LEU A 13 -17.24 22.14 -20.82
CA LEU A 13 -15.80 22.20 -20.54
C LEU A 13 -15.29 21.07 -19.63
N ARG A 14 -16.14 20.14 -19.18
CA ARG A 14 -15.74 19.07 -18.24
C ARG A 14 -14.63 18.19 -18.80
N ALA A 15 -14.62 17.99 -20.12
CA ALA A 15 -13.62 17.21 -20.83
C ALA A 15 -12.33 17.98 -21.18
N GLN A 16 -12.18 19.25 -20.76
CA GLN A 16 -11.00 20.05 -21.10
C GLN A 16 -9.71 19.38 -20.60
N GLY A 17 -8.71 19.26 -21.49
CA GLY A 17 -7.47 18.57 -21.18
C GLY A 17 -7.59 17.04 -21.14
N MET A 18 -8.72 16.46 -21.55
CA MET A 18 -8.89 15.02 -21.72
C MET A 18 -8.90 14.62 -23.20
N TYR A 19 -8.26 13.50 -23.49
CA TYR A 19 -8.06 12.98 -24.84
C TYR A 19 -8.39 11.50 -24.88
N ILE A 20 -9.19 11.06 -25.84
CA ILE A 20 -9.43 9.65 -26.08
C ILE A 20 -8.30 9.07 -26.96
N LEU A 21 -7.79 7.89 -26.60
CA LEU A 21 -6.77 7.18 -27.36
C LEU A 21 -7.43 6.16 -28.29
N LEU A 22 -7.45 6.51 -29.58
CA LEU A 22 -8.09 5.72 -30.62
C LEU A 22 -7.05 4.98 -31.48
N GLY A 23 -7.43 3.80 -31.96
CA GLY A 23 -6.72 3.04 -32.99
C GLY A 23 -6.96 3.62 -34.38
N ASP A 24 -6.22 3.12 -35.37
CA ASP A 24 -6.45 3.51 -36.76
C ASP A 24 -7.79 2.90 -37.24
N GLY A 25 -8.63 3.71 -37.88
CA GLY A 25 -9.98 3.31 -38.35
C GLY A 25 -11.12 3.49 -37.35
N GLU A 26 -10.86 3.88 -36.10
CA GLU A 26 -11.93 4.13 -35.11
C GLU A 26 -12.59 5.51 -35.31
N GLU A 27 -13.92 5.55 -35.18
CA GLU A 27 -14.71 6.78 -35.28
C GLU A 27 -14.37 7.75 -34.13
N LYS A 28 -14.01 8.98 -34.49
CA LYS A 28 -13.58 10.01 -33.51
C LYS A 28 -14.77 10.74 -32.89
N TYR A 29 -15.73 11.12 -33.73
CA TYR A 29 -16.89 11.93 -33.37
C TYR A 29 -18.12 11.37 -34.08
N THR A 30 -19.25 11.38 -33.39
CA THR A 30 -20.55 11.08 -33.97
C THR A 30 -20.99 12.23 -34.89
N LYS A 31 -22.10 12.03 -35.63
CA LYS A 31 -22.72 13.08 -36.47
C LYS A 31 -23.04 14.38 -35.72
N LEU A 32 -23.21 14.31 -34.40
CA LEU A 32 -23.48 15.46 -33.52
C LEU A 32 -22.20 16.17 -33.03
N GLY A 33 -21.01 15.73 -33.48
CA GLY A 33 -19.72 16.28 -33.06
C GLY A 33 -19.26 15.86 -31.66
N ILE A 34 -19.99 14.95 -31.01
CA ILE A 34 -19.67 14.39 -29.69
C ILE A 34 -18.72 13.20 -29.88
N THR A 35 -17.75 13.02 -28.99
CA THR A 35 -16.84 11.87 -29.06
C THR A 35 -17.58 10.54 -28.97
N SER A 36 -17.26 9.64 -29.89
CA SER A 36 -17.82 8.27 -29.95
C SER A 36 -16.94 7.33 -29.11
N PRO A 37 -17.49 6.57 -28.14
CA PRO A 37 -16.72 5.57 -27.41
C PRO A 37 -16.47 4.32 -28.28
N PRO A 38 -15.23 3.80 -28.34
CA PRO A 38 -14.93 2.57 -29.07
C PRO A 38 -15.64 1.35 -28.49
N ASN A 39 -15.91 0.36 -29.35
CA ASN A 39 -16.50 -0.93 -28.94
C ASN A 39 -15.48 -1.90 -28.31
N ARG A 40 -14.59 -1.40 -27.45
CA ARG A 40 -13.55 -2.14 -26.73
C ARG A 40 -13.21 -1.45 -25.41
N ILE A 41 -12.33 -2.05 -24.61
CA ILE A 41 -11.67 -1.32 -23.53
C ILE A 41 -10.83 -0.22 -24.17
N TYR A 42 -11.10 1.04 -23.81
CA TYR A 42 -10.43 2.20 -24.38
C TYR A 42 -9.67 2.98 -23.31
N LYS A 43 -8.83 3.92 -23.73
CA LYS A 43 -8.03 4.73 -22.81
C LYS A 43 -8.36 6.20 -22.98
N ILE A 44 -8.45 6.92 -21.86
CA ILE A 44 -8.51 8.37 -21.83
C ILE A 44 -7.20 8.88 -21.21
N GLU A 45 -6.50 9.75 -21.91
CA GLU A 45 -5.35 10.50 -21.43
C GLU A 45 -5.83 11.84 -20.85
N ILE A 46 -5.43 12.13 -19.61
CA ILE A 46 -5.58 13.44 -18.98
C ILE A 46 -4.24 14.15 -19.08
N ALA A 47 -4.25 15.35 -19.64
CA ALA A 47 -3.13 16.28 -19.66
C ALA A 47 -3.45 17.51 -18.82
N VAL A 48 -2.56 17.83 -17.88
CA VAL A 48 -2.67 18.98 -16.98
C VAL A 48 -1.40 19.81 -17.04
N GLU A 49 -1.56 21.12 -16.88
CA GLU A 49 -0.47 22.07 -16.80
C GLU A 49 -0.69 22.95 -15.57
N VAL A 50 0.34 23.14 -14.77
CA VAL A 50 0.33 24.03 -13.60
C VAL A 50 1.67 24.78 -13.50
N ILE A 51 1.71 25.84 -12.70
CA ILE A 51 2.94 26.54 -12.37
C ILE A 51 3.40 26.08 -10.98
N PHE A 52 4.65 25.64 -10.87
CA PHE A 52 5.28 25.25 -9.61
C PHE A 52 6.67 25.91 -9.54
N ASN A 53 6.97 26.61 -8.45
CA ASN A 53 8.21 27.36 -8.25
C ASN A 53 8.62 28.22 -9.47
N GLY A 54 7.66 28.97 -10.04
CA GLY A 54 7.88 29.85 -11.19
C GLY A 54 8.09 29.14 -12.53
N ARG A 55 8.06 27.80 -12.58
CA ARG A 55 8.21 27.00 -13.81
C ARG A 55 6.89 26.35 -14.20
N ARG A 56 6.63 26.26 -15.52
CA ARG A 56 5.48 25.51 -16.05
C ARG A 56 5.76 24.01 -15.98
N CYS A 57 4.95 23.29 -15.21
CA CYS A 57 5.01 21.85 -15.04
C CYS A 57 3.84 21.19 -15.77
N ARG A 58 4.15 20.26 -16.67
CA ARG A 58 3.15 19.51 -17.45
C ARG A 58 3.12 18.06 -17.02
N GLY A 59 1.92 17.50 -16.91
CA GLY A 59 1.72 16.10 -16.54
C GLY A 59 0.68 15.43 -17.42
N LYS A 60 0.97 14.20 -17.84
CA LYS A 60 0.07 13.35 -18.60
C LYS A 60 -0.11 12.00 -17.92
N ARG A 61 -1.33 11.47 -17.92
CA ARG A 61 -1.62 10.12 -17.43
C ARG A 61 -2.80 9.51 -18.17
N SER A 62 -2.67 8.24 -18.55
CA SER A 62 -3.73 7.50 -19.23
C SER A 62 -4.48 6.58 -18.25
N PHE A 63 -5.79 6.46 -18.44
CA PHE A 63 -6.68 5.62 -17.65
C PHE A 63 -7.45 4.66 -18.56
N ASN A 64 -7.55 3.40 -18.16
CA ASN A 64 -8.36 2.41 -18.87
C ASN A 64 -9.84 2.60 -18.51
N ILE A 65 -10.71 2.54 -19.52
CA ILE A 65 -12.15 2.63 -19.39
C ILE A 65 -12.78 1.34 -19.90
N PRO A 66 -13.68 0.69 -19.13
CA PRO A 66 -14.36 -0.53 -19.55
C PRO A 66 -15.21 -0.33 -20.81
N LYS A 67 -15.30 -1.41 -21.61
CA LYS A 67 -16.20 -1.48 -22.77
C LYS A 67 -17.64 -1.16 -22.35
N GLY A 68 -18.37 -0.41 -23.18
CA GLY A 68 -19.77 -0.04 -22.92
C GLY A 68 -19.96 1.18 -22.01
N THR A 69 -18.88 1.74 -21.46
CA THR A 69 -18.96 3.01 -20.71
C THR A 69 -19.12 4.17 -21.68
N SER A 70 -20.18 4.98 -21.51
CA SER A 70 -20.36 6.20 -22.31
C SER A 70 -19.27 7.23 -22.02
N ILE A 71 -18.95 8.08 -23.01
CA ILE A 71 -17.93 9.13 -22.85
C ILE A 71 -18.26 10.08 -21.70
N ILE A 72 -19.53 10.43 -21.50
CA ILE A 72 -19.97 11.32 -20.41
C ILE A 72 -19.64 10.70 -19.05
N LYS A 73 -20.05 9.44 -18.81
CA LYS A 73 -19.76 8.73 -17.56
C LYS A 73 -18.25 8.54 -17.35
N ALA A 74 -17.52 8.26 -18.43
CA ALA A 74 -16.07 8.14 -18.37
C ALA A 74 -15.42 9.46 -17.96
N VAL A 75 -15.80 10.59 -18.57
CA VAL A 75 -15.30 11.92 -18.21
C VAL A 75 -15.62 12.26 -16.75
N GLU A 76 -16.86 12.05 -16.31
CA GLU A 76 -17.28 12.31 -14.92
C GLU A 76 -16.42 11.55 -13.90
N SER A 77 -16.12 10.27 -14.16
CA SER A 77 -15.24 9.47 -13.30
C SER A 77 -13.79 9.97 -13.23
N LEU A 78 -13.36 10.71 -14.26
CA LEU A 78 -11.99 11.22 -14.41
C LEU A 78 -11.80 12.64 -13.91
N ILE A 79 -12.87 13.40 -13.62
CA ILE A 79 -12.80 14.76 -13.08
C ILE A 79 -12.03 14.78 -11.76
N ILE A 80 -12.36 13.85 -10.85
CA ILE A 80 -11.71 13.74 -9.53
C ILE A 80 -10.20 13.45 -9.71
N LYS A 81 -9.87 12.51 -10.59
CA LYS A 81 -8.47 12.13 -10.89
C LYS A 81 -7.68 13.28 -11.52
N LYS A 82 -8.30 14.09 -12.37
CA LYS A 82 -7.69 15.32 -12.92
C LYS A 82 -7.38 16.32 -11.81
N ALA A 83 -8.30 16.52 -10.86
CA ALA A 83 -8.07 17.42 -9.71
C ALA A 83 -6.92 16.92 -8.82
N GLU A 84 -6.84 15.62 -8.56
CA GLU A 84 -5.73 15.00 -7.83
C GLU A 84 -4.38 15.20 -8.53
N MET A 85 -4.34 15.05 -9.87
CA MET A 85 -3.13 15.28 -10.66
C MET A 85 -2.67 16.74 -10.58
N ILE A 86 -3.59 17.71 -10.67
CA ILE A 86 -3.30 19.14 -10.51
C ILE A 86 -2.71 19.40 -9.13
N LYS A 87 -3.34 18.86 -8.07
CA LYS A 87 -2.86 19.00 -6.69
C LYS A 87 -1.44 18.43 -6.54
N THR A 88 -1.21 17.22 -7.04
CA THR A 88 0.11 16.56 -6.97
C THR A 88 1.20 17.39 -7.65
N LEU A 89 0.91 17.97 -8.83
CA LEU A 89 1.86 18.85 -9.51
C LEU A 89 2.08 20.18 -8.79
N LYS A 90 1.05 20.75 -8.16
CA LYS A 90 1.19 21.97 -7.34
C LYS A 90 1.99 21.72 -6.06
N ASP A 91 1.92 20.52 -5.50
CA ASP A 91 2.61 20.17 -4.26
C ASP A 91 4.08 19.77 -4.52
N ARG A 92 4.36 19.06 -5.62
CA ARG A 92 5.67 18.41 -5.86
C ARG A 92 6.37 18.80 -7.17
N GLY A 93 5.71 19.52 -8.07
CA GLY A 93 6.23 19.86 -9.40
C GLY A 93 6.32 18.72 -10.42
N SER A 94 6.08 17.47 -10.00
CA SER A 94 6.20 16.27 -10.85
C SER A 94 5.12 15.24 -10.55
N LEU A 95 4.62 14.57 -11.59
CA LEU A 95 3.76 13.37 -11.47
C LEU A 95 4.57 12.07 -11.35
N LYS A 96 5.90 12.13 -11.56
CA LYS A 96 6.76 10.96 -11.36
C LYS A 96 6.86 10.73 -9.86
N ILE A 97 6.41 9.55 -9.43
CA ILE A 97 6.81 9.03 -8.13
C ILE A 97 8.28 8.67 -8.29
N GLU A 98 9.18 9.35 -7.60
CA GLU A 98 10.54 8.89 -7.44
C GLU A 98 10.47 7.52 -6.76
N LYS A 99 10.63 6.47 -7.58
CA LYS A 99 11.02 5.17 -7.03
C LYS A 99 12.42 5.43 -6.48
N ILE A 100 12.56 5.49 -5.17
CA ILE A 100 13.85 5.38 -4.51
C ILE A 100 14.43 4.04 -4.97
N LEU A 101 15.30 4.08 -5.97
CA LEU A 101 16.20 2.99 -6.31
C LEU A 101 17.21 2.99 -5.17
N ILE A 102 16.93 2.20 -4.13
CA ILE A 102 18.00 1.79 -3.23
C ILE A 102 18.88 0.87 -4.05
N ASP A 103 20.19 1.11 -4.00
CA ASP A 103 21.20 0.16 -4.45
C ASP A 103 20.80 -1.25 -4.00
N LYS A 104 20.79 -2.19 -4.93
CA LYS A 104 20.75 -3.60 -4.57
C LYS A 104 22.04 -3.86 -3.80
N THR A 105 21.97 -3.87 -2.47
CA THR A 105 22.84 -4.74 -1.70
C THR A 105 22.42 -6.16 -2.07
N ASP A 106 22.93 -6.65 -3.20
CA ASP A 106 22.99 -8.07 -3.52
C ASP A 106 23.94 -8.67 -2.48
N SER A 107 23.41 -8.96 -1.29
CA SER A 107 24.00 -10.03 -0.52
C SER A 107 23.59 -11.31 -1.24
N ASN A 108 24.53 -11.98 -1.91
CA ASN A 108 24.36 -13.38 -2.34
C ASN A 108 24.03 -14.32 -1.15
N SER A 109 24.05 -13.80 0.08
CA SER A 109 23.58 -14.47 1.27
C SER A 109 22.07 -14.67 1.24
N ARG A 110 21.65 -15.93 1.26
CA ARG A 110 20.26 -16.36 1.49
C ARG A 110 19.99 -16.65 2.97
N ILE A 111 20.84 -16.13 3.87
CA ILE A 111 20.68 -16.26 5.32
C ILE A 111 19.52 -15.38 5.78
N LEU A 112 18.64 -15.93 6.64
CA LEU A 112 17.40 -15.25 7.04
C LEU A 112 17.62 -13.86 7.66
N ASN A 113 18.65 -13.71 8.50
CA ASN A 113 19.01 -12.42 9.11
C ASN A 113 19.37 -11.35 8.08
N ASP A 114 20.15 -11.70 7.07
CA ASP A 114 20.58 -10.76 6.02
C ASP A 114 19.38 -10.34 5.16
N LEU A 115 18.54 -11.32 4.81
CA LEU A 115 17.29 -11.07 4.10
C LEU A 115 16.34 -10.19 4.90
N PHE A 116 16.28 -10.35 6.23
CA PHE A 116 15.49 -9.49 7.10
C PHE A 116 15.99 -8.05 7.10
N ASP A 117 17.32 -7.82 7.15
CA ASP A 117 17.90 -6.48 7.13
C ASP A 117 17.61 -5.76 5.80
N ILE A 118 17.69 -6.48 4.68
CA ILE A 118 17.28 -5.97 3.36
C ILE A 118 15.77 -5.65 3.35
N TRP A 119 14.94 -6.56 3.86
CA TRP A 119 13.50 -6.40 3.89
C TRP A 119 13.06 -5.21 4.74
N ILE A 120 13.62 -5.05 5.93
CA ILE A 120 13.25 -3.96 6.84
C ILE A 120 13.73 -2.61 6.30
N ALA A 121 14.89 -2.55 5.63
CA ALA A 121 15.35 -1.35 4.93
C ALA A 121 14.36 -0.93 3.82
N LYS A 122 13.85 -1.89 3.03
CA LYS A 122 12.79 -1.62 2.05
C LYS A 122 11.49 -1.14 2.70
N LYS A 123 11.09 -1.70 3.84
CA LYS A 123 9.87 -1.25 4.55
C LYS A 123 10.01 0.13 5.18
N LYS A 124 11.21 0.56 5.60
CA LYS A 124 11.48 1.92 6.12
C LYS A 124 11.00 3.03 5.18
N ILE A 125 11.06 2.81 3.87
CA ILE A 125 10.59 3.79 2.88
C ILE A 125 9.07 3.93 2.88
N ASN A 126 8.35 2.80 2.99
CA ASN A 126 6.93 2.73 2.63
C ASN A 126 5.99 2.56 3.84
N LYS A 127 6.52 2.43 5.05
CA LYS A 127 5.74 2.18 6.28
C LYS A 127 6.03 3.21 7.36
N LYS A 128 5.05 3.41 8.23
CA LYS A 128 5.18 4.30 9.39
C LYS A 128 6.37 3.87 10.26
N PRO A 129 7.17 4.81 10.79
CA PRO A 129 8.35 4.49 11.60
C PRO A 129 8.07 3.52 12.76
N ASN A 130 6.94 3.69 13.44
CA ASN A 130 6.58 2.80 14.56
C ASN A 130 6.31 1.36 14.12
N THR A 131 5.75 1.14 12.93
CA THR A 131 5.52 -0.22 12.40
C THR A 131 6.84 -0.93 12.11
N VAL A 132 7.79 -0.22 11.51
CA VAL A 132 9.13 -0.74 11.24
C VAL A 132 9.84 -1.07 12.55
N ARG A 133 9.80 -0.14 13.52
CA ARG A 133 10.37 -0.36 14.86
C ARG A 133 9.80 -1.61 15.51
N VAL A 134 8.47 -1.79 15.47
CA VAL A 134 7.81 -3.00 15.99
C VAL A 134 8.35 -4.26 15.29
N TYR A 135 8.47 -4.27 13.95
CA TYR A 135 9.03 -5.42 13.25
C TYR A 135 10.46 -5.74 13.67
N SER A 136 11.34 -4.74 13.77
CA SER A 136 12.72 -4.92 14.25
C SER A 136 12.77 -5.45 15.68
N VAL A 137 11.96 -4.91 16.59
CA VAL A 137 11.92 -5.37 17.99
C VAL A 137 11.52 -6.84 18.07
N TYR A 138 10.46 -7.23 17.36
CA TYR A 138 9.97 -8.60 17.39
C TYR A 138 10.96 -9.58 16.77
N TYR A 139 11.57 -9.22 15.64
CA TYR A 139 12.54 -10.07 14.97
C TYR A 139 13.82 -10.21 15.82
N ASN A 140 14.35 -9.12 16.34
CA ASN A 140 15.55 -9.14 17.17
C ASN A 140 15.36 -9.94 18.46
N ALA A 141 14.21 -9.81 19.12
CA ALA A 141 13.95 -10.50 20.37
C ALA A 141 13.75 -12.01 20.23
N HIS A 142 13.29 -12.50 19.08
CA HIS A 142 12.79 -13.87 18.95
C HIS A 142 13.39 -14.69 17.80
N ILE A 143 14.06 -14.05 16.83
CA ILE A 143 14.52 -14.71 15.60
C ILE A 143 16.01 -14.45 15.35
N ARG A 144 16.49 -13.22 15.60
CA ARG A 144 17.86 -12.83 15.22
C ARG A 144 18.94 -13.74 15.81
N ASP A 145 18.80 -14.06 17.09
CA ASP A 145 19.74 -14.94 17.81
C ASP A 145 19.31 -16.42 17.81
N SER A 146 18.22 -16.77 17.12
CA SER A 146 17.80 -18.16 16.99
C SER A 146 18.61 -18.90 15.93
N ILE A 147 18.58 -20.23 15.97
CA ILE A 147 19.23 -21.09 14.97
C ILE A 147 18.68 -20.78 13.57
N ILE A 148 17.39 -20.49 13.47
CA ILE A 148 16.71 -20.17 12.21
C ILE A 148 17.18 -18.82 11.64
N GLY A 149 17.45 -17.81 12.48
CA GLY A 149 17.97 -16.51 12.01
C GLY A 149 19.28 -16.64 11.24
N LYS A 150 20.11 -17.62 11.61
CA LYS A 150 21.42 -17.88 11.00
C LYS A 150 21.39 -18.95 9.89
N LYS A 151 20.26 -19.62 9.68
CA LYS A 151 20.08 -20.62 8.62
C LYS A 151 19.82 -19.97 7.26
N ASN A 152 20.12 -20.71 6.21
CA ASN A 152 19.67 -20.39 4.86
C ASN A 152 18.15 -20.59 4.78
N ILE A 153 17.47 -19.66 4.11
CA ILE A 153 16.01 -19.65 3.94
C ILE A 153 15.46 -20.91 3.26
N ASP A 154 16.25 -21.52 2.38
CA ASP A 154 15.84 -22.70 1.62
C ASP A 154 15.74 -23.95 2.50
N ASP A 155 16.60 -24.03 3.52
CA ASP A 155 16.70 -25.15 4.46
C ASP A 155 15.67 -25.08 5.59
N ILE A 156 14.98 -23.95 5.73
CA ILE A 156 13.98 -23.77 6.78
C ILE A 156 12.66 -24.41 6.36
N ASN A 157 12.14 -25.28 7.22
CA ASN A 157 10.84 -25.93 7.05
C ASN A 157 9.81 -25.48 8.11
N GLU A 158 8.57 -25.98 8.01
CA GLU A 158 7.51 -25.63 8.94
C GLU A 158 7.76 -26.14 10.37
N ALA A 159 8.44 -27.29 10.51
CA ALA A 159 8.76 -27.89 11.80
C ALA A 159 9.81 -27.05 12.55
N ASP A 160 10.82 -26.54 11.84
CA ASP A 160 11.79 -25.59 12.36
C ASP A 160 11.06 -24.38 12.95
N ILE A 161 10.13 -23.77 12.19
CA ILE A 161 9.36 -22.60 12.68
C ILE A 161 8.52 -22.96 13.91
N GLN A 162 7.88 -24.12 13.92
CA GLN A 162 7.08 -24.55 15.07
C GLN A 162 7.95 -24.72 16.32
N LEU A 163 9.08 -25.42 16.21
CA LEU A 163 9.94 -25.75 17.35
C LEU A 163 10.72 -24.53 17.86
N GLU A 164 11.45 -23.86 16.97
CA GLU A 164 12.44 -22.84 17.35
C GLU A 164 11.84 -21.46 17.57
N VAL A 165 10.68 -21.18 16.96
CA VAL A 165 10.00 -19.89 17.08
C VAL A 165 8.76 -20.02 17.94
N ILE A 166 7.78 -20.83 17.53
CA ILE A 166 6.47 -20.83 18.18
C ILE A 166 6.54 -21.47 19.57
N ASN A 167 7.09 -22.68 19.70
CA ASN A 167 7.17 -23.41 20.97
C ASN A 167 8.10 -22.69 21.95
N LYS A 168 9.22 -22.13 21.48
CA LYS A 168 10.11 -21.31 22.31
C LYS A 168 9.38 -20.09 22.89
N MET A 169 8.57 -19.41 22.09
CA MET A 169 7.77 -18.28 22.56
C MET A 169 6.64 -18.68 23.51
N LEU A 170 6.03 -19.85 23.29
CA LEU A 170 5.03 -20.42 24.22
C LEU A 170 5.67 -20.77 25.56
N ASN A 171 6.88 -21.33 25.56
CA ASN A 171 7.64 -21.61 26.79
C ASN A 171 8.00 -20.33 27.55
N LEU A 172 8.21 -19.22 26.83
CA LEU A 172 8.38 -17.89 27.42
C LEU A 172 7.05 -17.23 27.85
N SER A 173 5.93 -17.96 27.83
CA SER A 173 4.58 -17.50 28.20
C SER A 173 4.12 -16.25 27.43
N LEU A 174 4.59 -16.06 26.20
CA LEU A 174 4.21 -14.90 25.39
C LEU A 174 2.78 -15.03 24.88
N GLY A 175 2.04 -13.93 24.95
CA GLY A 175 0.64 -13.90 24.51
C GLY A 175 0.49 -14.18 23.01
N GLY A 176 -0.60 -14.83 22.62
CA GLY A 176 -0.82 -15.27 21.23
C GLY A 176 -0.84 -14.13 20.18
N ASN A 177 -1.12 -12.89 20.59
CA ASN A 177 -0.98 -11.73 19.72
C ASN A 177 0.49 -11.44 19.33
N THR A 178 1.42 -11.66 20.26
CA THR A 178 2.85 -11.48 20.03
C THR A 178 3.37 -12.53 19.05
N ILE A 179 2.96 -13.79 19.25
CA ILE A 179 3.31 -14.93 18.38
C ILE A 179 2.74 -14.74 16.96
N LYS A 180 1.49 -14.27 16.83
CA LYS A 180 0.94 -13.86 15.52
C LYS A 180 1.69 -12.69 14.88
N GLY A 181 2.28 -11.81 15.69
CA GLY A 181 3.13 -10.70 15.23
C GLY A 181 4.31 -11.20 14.41
N ILE A 182 4.95 -12.29 14.85
CA ILE A 182 6.08 -12.89 14.11
C ILE A 182 5.65 -13.52 12.79
N LYS A 183 4.50 -14.21 12.75
CA LYS A 183 3.96 -14.69 11.46
C LYS A 183 3.77 -13.56 10.45
N ARG A 184 3.38 -12.36 10.89
CA ARG A 184 3.22 -11.20 10.00
C ARG A 184 4.56 -10.67 9.45
N ILE A 185 5.67 -11.03 10.06
CA ILE A 185 7.03 -10.66 9.62
C ILE A 185 7.60 -11.77 8.74
N LEU A 186 7.58 -13.02 9.23
CA LEU A 186 8.17 -14.16 8.54
C LEU A 186 7.45 -14.47 7.22
N LYS A 187 6.11 -14.53 7.21
CA LYS A 187 5.35 -14.89 6.01
C LYS A 187 5.75 -14.07 4.76
N PRO A 188 5.67 -12.72 4.79
CA PRO A 188 6.08 -11.93 3.63
C PRO A 188 7.60 -12.01 3.37
N LEU A 189 8.43 -12.20 4.39
CA LEU A 189 9.87 -12.36 4.22
C LEU A 189 10.21 -13.64 3.41
N PHE A 190 9.55 -14.77 3.70
CA PHE A 190 9.71 -16.01 2.95
C PHE A 190 9.13 -15.90 1.52
N GLU A 191 7.93 -15.34 1.38
CA GLU A 191 7.27 -15.17 0.07
C GLU A 191 8.04 -14.23 -0.87
N GLU A 192 8.65 -13.15 -0.35
CA GLU A 192 9.46 -12.21 -1.16
C GLU A 192 10.80 -12.83 -1.63
N ASN A 193 11.17 -14.02 -1.13
CA ASN A 193 12.41 -14.74 -1.45
C ASN A 193 12.15 -16.14 -2.06
N ASP A 194 10.98 -16.32 -2.69
CA ASP A 194 10.53 -17.52 -3.40
C ASP A 194 10.39 -18.80 -2.55
N LYS A 195 10.30 -18.65 -1.22
CA LYS A 195 10.06 -19.77 -0.29
C LYS A 195 8.61 -19.72 0.20
N ILE A 196 7.81 -20.71 -0.19
CA ILE A 196 6.42 -20.83 0.25
C ILE A 196 6.34 -21.90 1.34
N LEU A 197 5.93 -21.49 2.54
CA LEU A 197 5.70 -22.39 3.68
C LEU A 197 4.20 -22.62 3.90
N ASN A 198 3.83 -23.85 4.28
CA ASN A 198 2.46 -24.18 4.62
C ASN A 198 2.12 -23.75 6.05
N TRP A 199 1.76 -22.48 6.19
CA TRP A 199 1.33 -21.88 7.46
C TRP A 199 0.08 -22.50 8.12
N LYS A 200 -0.61 -23.46 7.48
CA LYS A 200 -1.70 -24.23 8.10
C LYS A 200 -1.17 -25.38 8.97
N LYS A 201 0.04 -25.88 8.68
CA LYS A 201 0.71 -26.92 9.49
C LYS A 201 1.33 -26.37 10.78
N ILE A 202 1.47 -25.05 10.87
CA ILE A 202 2.04 -24.35 12.04
C ILE A 202 0.89 -24.03 12.99
N GLU A 203 0.92 -24.60 14.18
CA GLU A 203 -0.06 -24.40 15.23
C GLU A 203 0.21 -23.06 15.94
N LEU A 204 -0.71 -22.11 15.78
CA LEU A 204 -0.61 -20.80 16.40
C LEU A 204 -1.58 -20.70 17.58
N PRO A 205 -1.15 -20.13 18.71
CA PRO A 205 -2.04 -19.92 19.83
C PRO A 205 -3.19 -18.97 19.46
N LEU A 206 -4.34 -19.25 20.06
CA LEU A 206 -5.49 -18.36 19.96
C LEU A 206 -5.15 -17.00 20.58
N PRO A 207 -5.59 -15.90 19.95
CA PRO A 207 -5.36 -14.58 20.51
C PRO A 207 -6.14 -14.47 21.81
N PRO A 208 -5.58 -13.85 22.86
CA PRO A 208 -6.35 -13.53 24.05
C PRO A 208 -7.54 -12.65 23.65
N LYS A 209 -8.69 -12.85 24.32
CA LYS A 209 -9.87 -12.00 24.11
C LYS A 209 -9.47 -10.53 24.25
N PRO A 210 -9.98 -9.62 23.40
CA PRO A 210 -9.67 -8.21 23.52
C PRO A 210 -10.01 -7.74 24.93
N ARG A 211 -9.09 -7.00 25.57
CA ARG A 211 -9.36 -6.36 26.87
C ARG A 211 -10.47 -5.34 26.65
N LYS A 212 -11.71 -5.71 26.93
CA LYS A 212 -12.82 -4.76 27.04
C LYS A 212 -12.66 -4.04 28.37
N TYR A 213 -12.92 -2.74 28.37
CA TYR A 213 -13.08 -2.01 29.61
C TYR A 213 -14.24 -2.64 30.38
N TYR A 214 -13.94 -3.25 31.51
CA TYR A 214 -14.87 -4.07 32.31
C TYR A 214 -15.29 -3.38 33.61
N ARG A 215 -14.81 -2.16 33.85
CA ARG A 215 -15.16 -1.39 35.04
C ARG A 215 -16.60 -0.92 34.93
N SER A 216 -17.30 -0.90 36.05
CA SER A 216 -18.66 -0.40 36.14
C SER A 216 -18.70 1.11 35.85
N LYS A 217 -19.90 1.63 35.56
CA LYS A 217 -20.09 3.09 35.41
C LYS A 217 -19.63 3.84 36.66
N GLU A 218 -19.86 3.28 37.85
CA GLU A 218 -19.45 3.86 39.14
C GLU A 218 -17.92 3.96 39.28
N ASP A 219 -17.20 2.89 38.95
CA ASP A 219 -15.73 2.90 38.93
C ASP A 219 -15.19 3.90 37.91
N THR A 220 -15.87 4.00 36.75
CA THR A 220 -15.53 4.98 35.71
C THR A 220 -15.68 6.40 36.23
N VAL A 221 -16.78 6.71 36.93
CA VAL A 221 -17.05 8.03 37.52
C VAL A 221 -16.03 8.36 38.61
N LYS A 222 -15.64 7.39 39.45
CA LYS A 222 -14.57 7.59 40.45
C LYS A 222 -13.24 7.93 39.78
N ILE A 223 -12.87 7.20 38.72
CA ILE A 223 -11.66 7.48 37.93
C ILE A 223 -11.72 8.89 37.33
N VAL A 224 -12.85 9.28 36.73
CA VAL A 224 -13.03 10.62 36.14
C VAL A 224 -12.93 11.72 37.19
N LYS A 225 -13.56 11.55 38.37
CA LYS A 225 -13.48 12.51 39.48
C LYS A 225 -12.06 12.71 40.00
N VAL A 226 -11.27 11.64 40.10
CA VAL A 226 -9.86 11.72 40.52
C VAL A 226 -8.97 12.34 39.43
N LEU A 227 -9.31 12.13 38.15
CA LEU A 227 -8.60 12.69 37.00
C LEU A 227 -9.02 14.12 36.64
N GLN A 228 -9.97 14.72 37.35
CA GLN A 228 -10.26 16.15 37.30
C GLN A 228 -9.48 16.88 38.42
N PRO A 229 -8.18 17.23 38.25
CA PRO A 229 -7.57 18.21 39.12
C PRO A 229 -8.16 19.58 38.77
N ILE A 230 -8.87 20.19 39.73
CA ILE A 230 -9.00 21.64 39.94
C ILE A 230 -9.04 22.46 38.63
N TYR A 231 -10.12 22.33 37.85
CA TYR A 231 -10.53 23.39 36.91
C TYR A 231 -11.83 24.02 37.42
N SER A 232 -11.81 24.41 38.68
CA SER A 232 -12.84 25.23 39.29
C SER A 232 -12.12 26.05 40.36
N ASP A 233 -11.80 27.28 39.95
CA ASP A 233 -11.57 28.51 40.73
C ASP A 233 -10.71 28.46 42.00
#